data_AF-G9ER40-F1
#
_entry.id   AF-G9ER40-F1
#
_cell.length_a   1.000
_cell.length_b   1.000
_cell.length_c   1.000
_cell.angle_alpha   90.00
_cell.angle_beta   90.00
_cell.angle_gamma   90.00
#
_symmetry.space_group_name_H-M   'P 1'
#
loop_
_entity.id
_entity.type
_entity.pdbx_description
1 polymer ?
#
loop_
_entity_poly.entity_id
_entity_poly.type
_entity_poly.pdbx_seq_one_letter_code
_entity_poly.pdbx_strand_id
1 'polypeptide(L)'
;MSFSYLFWNFYSLVAKPLLAKQELPVIINLDRTTSASQFVQTLKEKNLIHYQRPLLMIIRVTGLSQRLKAGVYQIKPGETAIQLLYRVVSGDVLTQNFTIIAGTTQQKIAQDLAKASYLDYHPSDWSLIQENHSNAEGLVLADTYQYQGGSSSKSLLEHAHRKLISYLNTVWANRAPNLPYKNPYELLTAASIIEKETAVPQERQLISGVMVNRINKKIAVTDGSYSYLWLRSGVYWQVIP
;
A
#
# COMPACT_ATOMS: atom_id res chain seq x y z
N MET A 1 -33.97 -28.37 -24.66
CA MET A 1 -34.25 -26.97 -24.25
C MET A 1 -34.13 -26.09 -25.47
N SER A 2 -34.95 -25.04 -25.61
CA SER A 2 -35.00 -24.24 -26.85
C SER A 2 -33.77 -23.34 -27.03
N PHE A 3 -33.29 -23.22 -28.28
CA PHE A 3 -32.14 -22.38 -28.65
C PHE A 3 -32.32 -20.92 -28.22
N SER A 4 -33.54 -20.39 -28.33
CA SER A 4 -33.89 -19.01 -27.93
C SER A 4 -33.60 -18.72 -26.45
N TYR A 5 -33.71 -19.73 -25.57
CA TYR A 5 -33.41 -19.57 -24.15
C TYR A 5 -31.90 -19.43 -23.91
N LEU A 6 -31.08 -20.21 -24.61
CA LEU A 6 -29.62 -20.07 -24.56
C LEU A 6 -29.17 -18.72 -25.15
N PHE A 7 -29.76 -18.31 -26.27
CA PHE A 7 -29.48 -17.03 -26.91
C PHE A 7 -29.81 -15.83 -26.01
N TRP A 8 -31.01 -15.82 -25.39
CA TRP A 8 -31.41 -14.77 -24.44
C TRP A 8 -30.49 -14.70 -23.21
N ASN A 9 -30.08 -15.87 -22.69
CA ASN A 9 -29.12 -15.96 -21.58
C ASN A 9 -27.75 -15.38 -21.99
N PHE A 10 -27.23 -15.75 -23.17
CA PHE A 10 -25.96 -15.23 -23.68
C PHE A 10 -26.01 -13.73 -23.91
N TYR A 11 -27.07 -13.24 -24.56
CA TYR A 11 -27.33 -11.81 -24.74
C TYR A 11 -27.38 -11.05 -23.41
N SER A 12 -27.97 -11.63 -22.36
CA SER A 12 -28.01 -10.99 -21.04
C SER A 12 -26.62 -10.82 -20.40
N LEU A 13 -25.67 -11.73 -20.62
CA LEU A 13 -24.31 -11.60 -20.06
C LEU A 13 -23.41 -10.64 -20.85
N VAL A 14 -23.68 -10.48 -22.14
CA VAL A 14 -22.88 -9.65 -23.06
C VAL A 14 -23.41 -8.22 -23.16
N ALA A 15 -24.74 -8.03 -23.15
CA ALA A 15 -25.40 -6.76 -23.49
C ALA A 15 -26.23 -6.14 -22.35
N LYS A 16 -26.52 -6.85 -21.25
CA LYS A 16 -27.07 -6.22 -20.03
C LYS A 16 -25.94 -5.95 -19.03
N PRO A 17 -25.93 -4.78 -18.37
CA PRO A 17 -24.99 -4.51 -17.30
C PRO A 17 -25.40 -5.24 -16.01
N LEU A 18 -24.41 -5.52 -15.16
CA LEU A 18 -24.56 -6.08 -13.81
C LEU A 18 -25.22 -5.09 -12.83
N LEU A 19 -25.06 -3.79 -13.10
CA LEU A 19 -25.58 -2.67 -12.34
C LEU A 19 -26.17 -1.65 -13.30
N ALA A 20 -27.36 -1.13 -12.99
CA ALA A 20 -27.93 0.01 -13.71
C ALA A 20 -27.02 1.24 -13.57
N LYS A 21 -27.02 2.13 -14.57
CA LYS A 21 -26.13 3.32 -14.62
C LYS A 21 -26.32 4.32 -13.47
N GLN A 22 -27.33 4.14 -12.62
CA GLN A 22 -27.71 5.00 -11.50
C GLN A 22 -27.46 4.35 -10.13
N GLU A 23 -27.01 3.09 -10.10
CA GLU A 23 -26.75 2.34 -8.86
C GLU A 23 -25.34 2.64 -8.32
N LEU A 24 -25.13 2.39 -7.01
CA LEU A 24 -23.82 2.54 -6.39
C LEU A 24 -22.88 1.40 -6.82
N PRO A 25 -21.56 1.64 -7.00
CA PRO A 25 -20.60 0.60 -7.35
C PRO A 25 -20.56 -0.52 -6.29
N VAL A 26 -20.80 -1.77 -6.71
CA VAL A 26 -20.77 -2.94 -5.81
C VAL A 26 -19.37 -3.53 -5.75
N ILE A 27 -18.90 -3.80 -4.53
CA ILE A 27 -17.58 -4.41 -4.29
C ILE A 27 -17.72 -5.91 -4.04
N ILE A 28 -16.81 -6.70 -4.63
CA ILE A 28 -16.63 -8.13 -4.39
C ILE A 28 -15.19 -8.38 -3.94
N ASN A 29 -15.00 -9.29 -2.97
CA ASN A 29 -13.69 -9.87 -2.67
C ASN A 29 -13.64 -11.28 -3.26
N LEU A 30 -12.51 -11.65 -3.86
CA LEU A 30 -12.25 -12.99 -4.38
C LEU A 30 -10.96 -13.52 -3.74
N ASP A 31 -11.08 -14.50 -2.86
CA ASP A 31 -9.92 -15.11 -2.19
C ASP A 31 -9.14 -16.05 -3.12
N ARG A 32 -7.90 -16.40 -2.76
CA ARG A 32 -7.01 -17.28 -3.55
C ARG A 32 -7.57 -18.70 -3.78
N THR A 33 -8.56 -19.11 -3.02
CA THR A 33 -9.27 -20.39 -3.12
C THR A 33 -10.54 -20.31 -3.99
N THR A 34 -10.89 -19.13 -4.53
CA THR A 34 -12.15 -18.91 -5.25
C THR A 34 -12.17 -19.64 -6.60
N SER A 35 -12.89 -20.76 -6.66
CA SER A 35 -13.18 -21.43 -7.92
C SER A 35 -14.10 -20.61 -8.81
N ALA A 36 -14.07 -20.90 -10.12
CA ALA A 36 -15.04 -20.34 -11.08
C ALA A 36 -16.51 -20.59 -10.69
N SER A 37 -16.80 -21.63 -9.89
CA SER A 37 -18.16 -21.87 -9.38
C SER A 37 -18.52 -20.91 -8.25
N GLN A 38 -17.58 -20.61 -7.34
CA GLN A 38 -17.79 -19.65 -6.25
C GLN A 38 -17.88 -18.22 -6.79
N PHE A 39 -17.03 -17.81 -7.73
CA PHE A 39 -17.13 -16.51 -8.39
C PHE A 39 -18.55 -16.25 -8.96
N VAL A 40 -19.09 -17.23 -9.71
CA VAL A 40 -20.42 -17.15 -10.31
C VAL A 40 -21.55 -17.29 -9.25
N GLN A 41 -21.30 -17.97 -8.13
CA GLN A 41 -22.20 -17.99 -6.97
C GLN A 41 -22.31 -16.61 -6.33
N THR A 42 -21.19 -15.97 -5.99
CA THR A 42 -21.13 -14.64 -5.36
C THR A 42 -21.78 -13.55 -6.20
N LEU A 43 -21.65 -13.61 -7.53
CA LEU A 43 -22.37 -12.70 -8.44
C LEU A 43 -23.90 -12.88 -8.37
N LYS A 44 -24.39 -14.12 -8.21
CA LYS A 44 -25.83 -14.39 -8.05
C LYS A 44 -26.33 -13.94 -6.67
N GLU A 45 -25.56 -14.18 -5.62
CA GLU A 45 -25.92 -13.80 -4.23
C GLU A 45 -26.05 -12.29 -4.05
N LYS A 46 -25.23 -11.51 -4.78
CA LYS A 46 -25.35 -10.05 -4.87
C LYS A 46 -26.41 -9.59 -5.88
N ASN A 47 -27.23 -10.49 -6.43
CA ASN A 47 -28.27 -10.29 -7.45
C ASN A 47 -27.79 -9.72 -8.81
N LEU A 48 -26.48 -9.64 -9.03
CA LEU A 48 -25.84 -9.06 -10.23
C LEU A 48 -26.05 -9.93 -11.49
N ILE A 49 -26.31 -11.23 -11.33
CA ILE A 49 -26.71 -12.14 -12.41
C ILE A 49 -27.92 -12.99 -11.99
N HIS A 50 -28.87 -13.19 -12.90
CA HIS A 50 -30.01 -14.10 -12.65
C HIS A 50 -29.64 -15.58 -12.83
N TYR A 51 -28.72 -15.90 -13.74
CA TYR A 51 -28.42 -17.28 -14.15
C TYR A 51 -26.92 -17.60 -14.13
N GLN A 52 -26.55 -18.63 -13.37
CA GLN A 52 -25.16 -19.06 -13.18
C GLN A 52 -24.62 -19.91 -14.34
N ARG A 53 -25.44 -20.86 -14.81
CA ARG A 53 -25.02 -21.89 -15.79
C ARG A 53 -24.39 -21.32 -17.07
N PRO A 54 -24.90 -20.25 -17.71
CA PRO A 54 -24.31 -19.73 -18.93
C PRO A 54 -22.93 -19.09 -18.68
N LEU A 55 -22.77 -18.31 -17.61
CA LEU A 55 -21.49 -17.67 -17.28
C LEU A 55 -20.43 -18.73 -16.89
N LEU A 56 -20.81 -19.71 -16.08
CA LEU A 56 -19.94 -20.82 -15.71
C LEU A 56 -19.56 -21.69 -16.92
N MET A 57 -20.46 -21.89 -17.88
CA MET A 57 -20.15 -22.57 -19.15
C MET A 57 -19.14 -21.78 -19.98
N ILE A 58 -19.30 -20.46 -20.11
CA ILE A 58 -18.34 -19.59 -20.80
C ILE A 58 -16.95 -19.69 -20.15
N ILE A 59 -16.85 -19.57 -18.82
CA ILE A 59 -15.57 -19.63 -18.07
C ILE A 59 -14.88 -21.00 -18.18
N ARG A 60 -15.64 -22.08 -18.41
CA ARG A 60 -15.11 -23.43 -18.66
C ARG A 60 -14.65 -23.60 -20.11
N VAL A 61 -15.49 -23.26 -21.09
CA VAL A 61 -15.21 -23.42 -22.53
C VAL A 61 -14.05 -22.54 -22.99
N THR A 62 -13.90 -21.33 -22.43
CA THR A 62 -12.78 -20.42 -22.72
C THR A 62 -11.49 -20.74 -21.96
N GLY A 63 -11.48 -21.77 -21.09
CA GLY A 63 -10.32 -22.12 -20.26
C GLY A 63 -9.97 -21.08 -19.17
N LEU A 64 -10.76 -20.02 -19.02
CA LEU A 64 -10.49 -18.92 -18.06
C LEU A 64 -10.61 -19.34 -16.58
N SER A 65 -11.17 -20.52 -16.31
CA SER A 65 -11.39 -21.05 -14.96
C SER A 65 -10.14 -21.05 -14.06
N GLN A 66 -8.96 -21.29 -14.63
CA GLN A 66 -7.66 -21.30 -13.91
C GLN A 66 -6.91 -19.95 -13.99
N ARG A 67 -7.52 -18.92 -14.58
CA ARG A 67 -6.92 -17.58 -14.76
C ARG A 67 -7.59 -16.49 -13.93
N LEU A 68 -8.61 -16.83 -13.14
CA LEU A 68 -9.26 -15.89 -12.22
C LEU A 68 -8.27 -15.50 -11.12
N LYS A 69 -7.98 -14.20 -10.98
CA LYS A 69 -7.06 -13.68 -9.98
C LYS A 69 -7.79 -13.24 -8.72
N ALA A 70 -7.22 -13.61 -7.57
CA ALA A 70 -7.68 -13.13 -6.28
C ALA A 70 -7.50 -11.60 -6.13
N GLY A 71 -8.29 -11.00 -5.25
CA GLY A 71 -8.29 -9.58 -4.95
C GLY A 71 -9.69 -9.00 -4.83
N VAL A 72 -9.76 -7.72 -4.45
CA VAL A 72 -11.00 -6.96 -4.34
C VAL A 72 -11.28 -6.23 -5.66
N TYR A 73 -12.48 -6.42 -6.20
CA TYR A 73 -12.91 -5.79 -7.44
C TYR A 73 -14.13 -4.90 -7.19
N GLN A 74 -14.05 -3.67 -7.67
CA GLN A 74 -15.19 -2.76 -7.76
C GLN A 74 -15.89 -2.95 -9.12
N ILE A 75 -17.18 -3.26 -9.08
CA ILE A 75 -18.06 -3.37 -10.24
C ILE A 75 -18.65 -1.99 -10.52
N LYS A 76 -18.51 -1.50 -11.75
CA LYS A 76 -18.88 -0.16 -12.15
C LYS A 76 -20.31 -0.13 -12.73
N PRO A 77 -21.10 0.93 -12.51
CA PRO A 77 -22.41 1.09 -13.13
C PRO A 77 -22.31 1.00 -14.67
N GLY A 78 -23.11 0.12 -15.28
CA GLY A 78 -23.03 -0.16 -16.73
C GLY A 78 -22.02 -1.24 -17.16
N GLU A 79 -21.24 -1.84 -16.24
CA GLU A 79 -20.30 -2.94 -16.54
C GLU A 79 -21.03 -4.28 -16.74
N THR A 80 -20.63 -5.08 -17.73
CA THR A 80 -21.25 -6.39 -18.03
C THR A 80 -20.52 -7.58 -17.38
N ALA A 81 -21.21 -8.73 -17.28
CA ALA A 81 -20.64 -9.94 -16.68
C ALA A 81 -19.34 -10.40 -17.36
N ILE A 82 -19.24 -10.21 -18.68
CA ILE A 82 -18.06 -10.57 -19.47
C ILE A 82 -16.93 -9.55 -19.30
N GLN A 83 -17.23 -8.25 -19.17
CA GLN A 83 -16.23 -7.23 -18.86
C GLN A 83 -15.59 -7.46 -17.49
N LEU A 84 -16.41 -7.72 -16.46
CA LEU A 84 -15.94 -8.05 -15.13
C LEU A 84 -15.09 -9.34 -15.13
N LEU A 85 -15.52 -10.38 -15.85
CA LEU A 85 -14.73 -11.61 -16.01
C LEU A 85 -13.34 -11.33 -16.59
N TYR A 86 -13.24 -10.52 -17.65
CA TYR A 86 -11.93 -10.18 -18.22
C TYR A 86 -11.07 -9.33 -17.28
N ARG A 87 -11.66 -8.46 -16.45
CA ARG A 87 -10.95 -7.72 -15.38
C ARG A 87 -10.45 -8.63 -14.26
N VAL A 88 -11.24 -9.64 -13.86
CA VAL A 88 -10.82 -10.67 -12.88
C VAL A 88 -9.73 -11.58 -13.44
N VAL A 89 -9.68 -11.79 -14.75
CA VAL A 89 -8.60 -12.53 -15.43
C VAL A 89 -7.33 -11.68 -15.59
N SER A 90 -7.46 -10.40 -15.95
CA SER A 90 -6.30 -9.49 -16.07
C SER A 90 -5.73 -9.11 -14.70
N GLY A 91 -6.56 -9.04 -13.66
CA GLY A 91 -6.19 -8.56 -12.32
C GLY A 91 -6.38 -7.06 -12.17
N ASP A 92 -7.36 -6.46 -12.84
CA ASP A 92 -7.76 -5.05 -12.69
C ASP A 92 -8.60 -4.85 -11.41
N VAL A 93 -7.94 -5.12 -10.28
CA VAL A 93 -8.41 -4.97 -8.91
C VAL A 93 -8.56 -3.50 -8.51
N LEU A 94 -9.32 -3.25 -7.45
CA LEU A 94 -9.43 -1.94 -6.83
C LEU A 94 -8.07 -1.51 -6.24
N THR A 95 -7.41 -0.55 -6.88
CA THR A 95 -6.23 0.12 -6.31
C THR A 95 -6.66 1.18 -5.30
N GLN A 96 -5.91 1.32 -4.20
CA GLN A 96 -6.09 2.33 -3.16
C GLN A 96 -4.75 3.01 -2.83
N ASN A 97 -4.82 4.19 -2.21
CA ASN A 97 -3.65 4.94 -1.75
C ASN A 97 -3.50 4.81 -0.22
N PHE A 98 -2.26 4.71 0.27
CA PHE A 98 -1.89 4.79 1.68
C PHE A 98 -0.75 5.80 1.85
N THR A 99 -0.92 6.81 2.69
CA THR A 99 0.09 7.86 2.89
C THR A 99 0.79 7.67 4.23
N ILE A 100 2.10 7.40 4.18
CA ILE A 100 2.97 7.45 5.36
C ILE A 100 3.37 8.91 5.56
N ILE A 101 2.85 9.53 6.62
CA ILE A 101 3.09 10.95 6.91
C ILE A 101 4.43 11.11 7.63
N ALA A 102 5.21 12.13 7.26
CA ALA A 102 6.44 12.49 7.96
C ALA A 102 6.19 12.72 9.46
N GLY A 103 7.12 12.28 10.31
CA GLY A 103 6.97 12.36 11.77
C GLY A 103 6.07 11.29 12.43
N THR A 104 5.39 10.41 11.67
CA THR A 104 4.45 9.44 12.27
C THR A 104 5.07 8.12 12.71
N THR A 105 4.71 7.68 13.92
CA THR A 105 5.38 6.55 14.59
C THR A 105 5.07 5.19 13.96
N GLN A 106 5.94 4.17 14.14
CA GLN A 106 5.63 2.80 13.73
C GLN A 106 4.27 2.33 14.30
N GLN A 107 3.98 2.69 15.56
CA GLN A 107 2.69 2.41 16.19
C GLN A 107 1.52 3.14 15.50
N LYS A 108 1.71 4.40 15.08
CA LYS A 108 0.71 5.17 14.34
C LYS A 108 0.48 4.62 12.94
N ILE A 109 1.55 4.30 12.21
CA ILE A 109 1.47 3.64 10.89
C ILE A 109 0.77 2.29 11.02
N ALA A 110 1.08 1.49 12.05
CA ALA A 110 0.38 0.23 12.34
C ALA A 110 -1.13 0.42 12.63
N GLN A 111 -1.51 1.46 13.37
CA GLN A 111 -2.92 1.79 13.61
C GLN A 111 -3.67 2.24 12.35
N ASP A 112 -2.97 2.87 11.40
CA ASP A 112 -3.56 3.36 10.16
C ASP A 112 -3.59 2.28 9.07
N LEU A 113 -2.59 1.40 9.00
CA LEU A 113 -2.61 0.17 8.20
C LEU A 113 -3.76 -0.75 8.64
N ALA A 114 -4.00 -0.90 9.94
CA ALA A 114 -5.13 -1.65 10.49
C ALA A 114 -6.51 -1.01 10.21
N LYS A 115 -6.55 0.19 9.62
CA LYS A 115 -7.77 0.90 9.16
C LYS A 115 -7.82 1.07 7.64
N ALA A 116 -6.82 0.58 6.91
CA ALA A 116 -6.72 0.78 5.47
C ALA A 116 -7.74 -0.10 4.72
N SER A 117 -8.57 0.52 3.88
CA SER A 117 -9.64 -0.13 3.14
C SER A 117 -9.12 -1.25 2.24
N TYR A 118 -9.53 -2.49 2.51
CA TYR A 118 -9.16 -3.68 1.74
C TYR A 118 -7.67 -4.05 1.79
N LEU A 119 -6.95 -3.64 2.83
CA LEU A 119 -5.58 -4.11 3.10
C LEU A 119 -5.59 -5.22 4.16
N ASP A 120 -4.87 -6.31 3.90
CA ASP A 120 -4.64 -7.37 4.89
C ASP A 120 -3.40 -7.01 5.72
N TYR A 121 -3.60 -6.53 6.95
CA TYR A 121 -2.54 -6.10 7.86
C TYR A 121 -2.36 -7.07 9.02
N HIS A 122 -1.15 -7.63 9.17
CA HIS A 122 -0.77 -8.38 10.37
C HIS A 122 0.48 -7.76 11.04
N PRO A 123 0.58 -7.68 12.39
CA PRO A 123 1.74 -7.09 13.05
C PRO A 123 3.09 -7.75 12.71
N SER A 124 3.09 -9.01 12.26
CA SER A 124 4.28 -9.69 11.76
C SER A 124 4.83 -9.13 10.44
N ASP A 125 4.04 -8.38 9.67
CA ASP A 125 4.46 -7.84 8.37
C ASP A 125 5.67 -6.89 8.49
N TRP A 126 5.84 -6.25 9.66
CA TRP A 126 7.00 -5.44 10.00
C TRP A 126 8.32 -6.22 10.12
N SER A 127 8.27 -7.52 10.46
CA SER A 127 9.47 -8.33 10.75
C SER A 127 10.46 -8.42 9.58
N LEU A 128 9.95 -8.24 8.35
CA LEU A 128 10.70 -8.37 7.10
C LEU A 128 11.54 -7.14 6.75
N ILE A 129 11.23 -5.99 7.35
CA ILE A 129 11.96 -4.73 7.17
C ILE A 129 12.68 -4.29 8.45
N GLN A 130 12.43 -4.97 9.57
CA GLN A 130 13.05 -4.70 10.86
C GLN A 130 14.52 -5.17 10.92
N GLU A 131 14.88 -6.22 10.17
CA GLU A 131 16.23 -6.81 10.13
C GLU A 131 16.89 -6.96 11.52
N ASN A 132 17.98 -6.21 11.76
CA ASN A 132 18.77 -6.22 13.00
C ASN A 132 18.37 -5.10 13.99
N HIS A 133 17.34 -4.32 13.68
CA HIS A 133 16.90 -3.20 14.50
C HIS A 133 15.92 -3.65 15.61
N SER A 134 15.93 -2.95 16.75
CA SER A 134 15.02 -3.23 17.87
C SER A 134 13.55 -2.95 17.55
N ASN A 135 13.28 -2.12 16.54
CA ASN A 135 11.98 -1.83 15.96
C ASN A 135 12.15 -1.44 14.47
N ALA A 136 11.05 -1.25 13.75
CA ALA A 136 11.07 -0.82 12.33
C ALA A 136 10.91 0.70 12.18
N GLU A 137 11.29 1.45 13.22
CA GLU A 137 10.92 2.85 13.41
C GLU A 137 11.82 3.77 12.58
N GLY A 138 11.29 4.21 11.43
CA GLY A 138 12.04 4.95 10.41
C GLY A 138 12.62 4.12 9.29
N LEU A 139 12.29 2.82 9.23
CA LEU A 139 12.70 1.93 8.15
C LEU A 139 11.74 1.98 6.94
N VAL A 140 10.83 2.95 6.89
CA VAL A 140 9.92 3.22 5.76
C VAL A 140 9.96 4.69 5.36
N LEU A 141 9.98 4.99 4.06
CA LEU A 141 10.00 6.37 3.55
C LEU A 141 8.59 6.99 3.64
N ALA A 142 8.50 8.23 4.14
CA ALA A 142 7.27 9.03 4.15
C ALA A 142 6.88 9.47 2.73
N ASP A 143 5.83 8.85 2.20
CA ASP A 143 5.33 9.03 0.83
C ASP A 143 3.89 8.44 0.70
N THR A 144 3.25 8.61 -0.45
CA THR A 144 1.98 7.94 -0.79
C THR A 144 2.21 6.71 -1.65
N TYR A 145 1.77 5.57 -1.16
CA TYR A 145 1.92 4.25 -1.76
C TYR A 145 0.60 3.77 -2.35
N GLN A 146 0.64 3.25 -3.57
CA GLN A 146 -0.48 2.49 -4.15
C GLN A 146 -0.41 1.03 -3.71
N TYR A 147 -1.56 0.48 -3.31
CA TYR A 147 -1.73 -0.94 -2.99
C TYR A 147 -3.00 -1.50 -3.65
N GLN A 148 -3.01 -2.82 -3.81
CA GLN A 148 -4.14 -3.54 -4.40
C GLN A 148 -5.10 -4.02 -3.29
N GLY A 149 -6.40 -3.85 -3.46
CA GLY A 149 -7.38 -4.40 -2.53
C GLY A 149 -7.30 -5.93 -2.48
N GLY A 150 -7.20 -6.50 -1.28
CA GLY A 150 -6.91 -7.91 -1.04
C GLY A 150 -5.41 -8.27 -1.07
N SER A 151 -4.51 -7.29 -1.11
CA SER A 151 -3.06 -7.49 -0.88
C SER A 151 -2.69 -7.35 0.60
N SER A 152 -1.58 -7.97 0.99
CA SER A 152 -1.03 -7.87 2.35
C SER A 152 -0.10 -6.66 2.50
N SER A 153 -0.18 -6.02 3.67
CA SER A 153 0.58 -4.83 4.05
C SER A 153 2.10 -5.03 3.96
N LYS A 154 2.57 -6.27 4.15
CA LYS A 154 3.93 -6.74 3.84
C LYS A 154 4.47 -6.16 2.53
N SER A 155 3.69 -6.24 1.44
CA SER A 155 4.13 -5.80 0.11
C SER A 155 4.29 -4.27 0.00
N LEU A 156 3.49 -3.51 0.77
CA LEU A 156 3.55 -2.06 0.91
C LEU A 156 4.77 -1.66 1.74
N LEU A 157 4.97 -2.30 2.89
CA LEU A 157 6.12 -2.08 3.78
C LEU A 157 7.45 -2.40 3.07
N GLU A 158 7.54 -3.54 2.38
CA GLU A 158 8.70 -3.91 1.56
C GLU A 158 8.96 -2.92 0.41
N HIS A 159 7.92 -2.28 -0.15
CA HIS A 159 8.08 -1.22 -1.14
C HIS A 159 8.58 0.07 -0.50
N ALA A 160 7.99 0.51 0.62
CA ALA A 160 8.38 1.73 1.34
C ALA A 160 9.81 1.67 1.89
N HIS A 161 10.23 0.50 2.36
CA HIS A 161 11.60 0.23 2.81
C HIS A 161 12.62 0.27 1.66
N ARG A 162 12.30 -0.35 0.51
CA ARG A 162 13.18 -0.27 -0.68
C ARG A 162 13.28 1.15 -1.25
N LYS A 163 12.20 1.95 -1.21
CA LYS A 163 12.28 3.38 -1.56
C LYS A 163 13.17 4.14 -0.59
N LEU A 164 13.10 3.87 0.72
CA LEU A 164 13.99 4.47 1.71
C LEU A 164 15.46 4.15 1.45
N ILE A 165 15.81 2.87 1.23
CA ILE A 165 17.19 2.46 0.94
C ILE A 165 17.73 3.15 -0.34
N SER A 166 16.92 3.18 -1.40
CA SER A 166 17.29 3.85 -2.66
C SER A 166 17.51 5.36 -2.47
N TYR A 167 16.62 6.03 -1.74
CA TYR A 167 16.74 7.43 -1.37
C TYR A 167 17.99 7.70 -0.52
N LEU A 168 18.22 6.90 0.53
CA LEU A 168 19.39 7.01 1.39
C LEU A 168 20.70 6.81 0.66
N ASN A 169 20.80 5.81 -0.23
CA ASN A 169 21.98 5.60 -1.05
C ASN A 169 22.24 6.79 -1.98
N THR A 170 21.19 7.39 -2.53
CA THR A 170 21.28 8.58 -3.40
C THR A 170 21.74 9.81 -2.62
N VAL A 171 21.14 10.09 -1.45
CA VAL A 171 21.54 11.20 -0.58
C VAL A 171 22.96 11.00 -0.03
N TRP A 172 23.32 9.77 0.34
CA TRP A 172 24.64 9.43 0.85
C TRP A 172 25.73 9.60 -0.21
N ALA A 173 25.48 9.19 -1.46
CA ALA A 173 26.43 9.37 -2.56
C ALA A 173 26.69 10.86 -2.86
N ASN A 174 25.66 11.70 -2.76
CA ASN A 174 25.72 13.14 -3.06
C ASN A 174 25.94 14.02 -1.80
N ARG A 175 26.30 13.43 -0.66
CA ARG A 175 26.44 14.16 0.61
C ARG A 175 27.64 15.12 0.60
N ALA A 176 27.53 16.20 1.36
CA ALA A 176 28.65 17.13 1.56
C ALA A 176 29.88 16.42 2.17
N PRO A 177 31.11 16.80 1.78
CA PRO A 177 32.33 16.26 2.39
C PRO A 177 32.43 16.63 3.88
N ASN A 178 33.17 15.82 4.63
CA ASN A 178 33.48 16.05 6.06
C ASN A 178 32.27 16.14 7.01
N LEU A 179 31.13 15.56 6.63
CA LEU A 179 30.02 15.31 7.57
C LEU A 179 30.42 14.27 8.64
N PRO A 180 29.98 14.40 9.90
CA PRO A 180 30.40 13.55 11.01
C PRO A 180 29.77 12.15 11.03
N TYR A 181 28.83 11.87 10.14
CA TYR A 181 28.12 10.59 10.07
C TYR A 181 29.00 9.53 9.39
N LYS A 182 29.05 8.32 9.94
CA LYS A 182 29.85 7.19 9.42
C LYS A 182 29.12 6.37 8.35
N ASN A 183 27.80 6.38 8.37
CA ASN A 183 26.95 5.55 7.50
C ASN A 183 25.59 6.24 7.21
N PRO A 184 24.81 5.77 6.21
CA PRO A 184 23.52 6.39 5.85
C PRO A 184 22.48 6.37 6.97
N TYR A 185 22.56 5.43 7.93
CA TYR A 185 21.63 5.33 9.05
C TYR A 185 21.94 6.36 10.16
N GLU A 186 23.23 6.59 10.48
CA GLU A 186 23.63 7.70 11.37
C GLU A 186 23.21 9.06 10.79
N LEU A 187 23.30 9.23 9.46
CA LEU A 187 22.71 10.38 8.78
C LEU A 187 21.19 10.40 9.00
N LEU A 188 20.48 9.31 8.68
CA LEU A 188 19.02 9.21 8.84
C LEU A 188 18.55 9.55 10.27
N THR A 189 19.25 9.13 11.32
CA THR A 189 18.89 9.52 12.69
C THR A 189 18.95 11.05 12.86
N ALA A 190 19.92 11.73 12.27
CA ALA A 190 20.06 13.18 12.37
C ALA A 190 18.96 13.98 11.64
N ALA A 191 18.51 13.56 10.45
CA ALA A 191 17.43 14.23 9.58
C ALA A 191 16.23 14.17 10.65
N SER A 192 15.98 13.04 11.33
CA SER A 192 14.79 12.94 12.18
C SER A 192 14.75 13.83 13.41
N ILE A 193 15.92 14.11 14.01
CA ILE A 193 16.00 15.06 15.11
C ILE A 193 15.79 16.48 14.56
N ILE A 194 16.43 16.83 13.44
CA ILE A 194 16.26 18.15 12.81
C ILE A 194 14.79 18.41 12.44
N GLU A 195 14.10 17.45 11.81
CA GLU A 195 12.69 17.61 11.43
C GLU A 195 11.75 17.70 12.62
N LYS A 196 12.05 17.01 13.73
CA LYS A 196 11.26 17.12 14.96
C LYS A 196 11.42 18.47 15.66
N GLU A 197 12.64 19.02 15.69
CA GLU A 197 12.93 20.30 16.35
C GLU A 197 12.59 21.51 15.45
N THR A 198 12.33 21.32 14.16
CA THR A 198 12.13 22.41 13.19
C THR A 198 10.67 22.56 12.74
N ALA A 199 9.95 23.55 13.28
CA ALA A 199 8.61 23.90 12.81
C ALA A 199 8.59 24.76 11.53
N VAL A 200 9.71 25.41 11.19
CA VAL A 200 9.83 26.39 10.09
C VAL A 200 10.81 25.89 9.03
N PRO A 201 10.38 25.53 7.80
CA PRO A 201 11.24 24.92 6.77
C PRO A 201 12.55 25.67 6.48
N GLN A 202 12.53 27.01 6.57
CA GLN A 202 13.67 27.89 6.35
C GLN A 202 14.78 27.72 7.42
N GLU A 203 14.43 27.31 8.65
CA GLU A 203 15.38 27.16 9.75
C GLU A 203 16.14 25.83 9.70
N ARG A 204 15.65 24.83 8.94
CA ARG A 204 16.26 23.48 8.82
C ARG A 204 17.75 23.55 8.45
N GLN A 205 18.12 24.44 7.53
CA GLN A 205 19.52 24.60 7.11
C GLN A 205 20.40 25.10 8.26
N LEU A 206 19.96 26.14 8.98
CA LEU A 206 20.67 26.69 10.13
C LEU A 206 20.80 25.66 11.27
N ILE A 207 19.70 24.98 11.60
CA ILE A 207 19.65 23.94 12.64
C ILE A 207 20.57 22.77 12.27
N SER A 208 20.56 22.30 11.01
CA SER A 208 21.47 21.23 10.56
C SER A 208 22.95 21.63 10.66
N GLY A 209 23.30 22.89 10.36
CA GLY A 209 24.65 23.42 10.52
C GLY A 209 25.09 23.47 11.99
N VAL A 210 24.20 23.84 12.91
CA VAL A 210 24.47 23.80 14.36
C VAL A 210 24.61 22.35 14.85
N MET A 211 23.76 21.44 14.39
CA MET A 211 23.79 20.01 14.70
C MET A 211 25.15 19.38 14.33
N VAL A 212 25.60 19.57 13.09
CA VAL A 212 26.91 19.11 12.59
C VAL A 212 28.06 19.71 13.40
N ASN A 213 28.02 21.01 13.69
CA ASN A 213 29.06 21.69 14.48
C ASN A 213 29.14 21.19 15.93
N ARG A 214 28.01 20.84 16.56
CA ARG A 214 27.98 20.23 17.90
C ARG A 214 28.59 18.83 17.90
N ILE A 215 28.19 17.98 16.96
CA ILE A 215 28.72 16.61 16.83
C ILE A 215 30.23 16.63 16.59
N ASN A 216 30.73 17.45 15.66
CA ASN A 216 32.17 17.61 15.39
C ASN A 216 32.97 18.05 16.63
N LYS A 217 32.37 18.85 17.51
CA LYS A 217 32.98 19.30 18.78
C LYS A 217 32.76 18.33 19.96
N LYS A 218 32.12 17.17 19.74
CA LYS A 218 31.68 16.22 20.77
C LYS A 218 30.79 16.86 21.86
N ILE A 219 30.08 17.93 21.52
CA ILE A 219 29.13 18.61 22.41
C ILE A 219 27.78 17.89 22.32
N ALA A 220 27.09 17.73 23.46
CA ALA A 220 25.74 17.18 23.50
C ALA A 220 24.82 17.94 22.52
N VAL A 221 24.20 17.20 21.60
CA VAL A 221 23.55 17.84 20.45
C VAL A 221 22.22 18.51 20.82
N THR A 222 21.60 18.07 21.90
CA THR A 222 20.36 18.58 22.49
C THR A 222 20.56 18.94 23.97
N ASP A 223 19.67 19.76 24.55
CA ASP A 223 19.69 20.04 25.99
C ASP A 223 19.26 18.81 26.82
N GLY A 224 19.53 18.80 28.13
CA GLY A 224 19.47 17.63 29.02
C GLY A 224 18.14 16.87 28.98
N SER A 225 17.01 17.58 28.92
CA SER A 225 15.65 17.00 28.79
C SER A 225 15.48 16.12 27.54
N TYR A 226 16.19 16.46 26.46
CA TYR A 226 16.11 15.80 25.15
C TYR A 226 17.17 14.70 24.97
N SER A 227 18.14 14.58 25.89
CA SER A 227 19.08 13.44 25.92
C SER A 227 18.33 12.10 26.11
N TYR A 228 17.21 12.11 26.83
CA TYR A 228 16.30 10.96 26.94
C TYR A 228 15.58 10.63 25.62
N LEU A 229 15.41 11.61 24.72
CA LEU A 229 14.87 11.37 23.38
C LEU A 229 15.93 10.76 22.46
N TRP A 230 17.22 11.09 22.60
CA TRP A 230 18.31 10.40 21.88
C TRP A 230 18.34 8.87 22.11
N LEU A 231 17.83 8.40 23.25
CA LEU A 231 17.68 6.96 23.58
C LEU A 231 16.30 6.37 23.21
N ARG A 232 15.38 7.18 22.68
CA ARG A 232 13.99 6.79 22.35
C ARG A 232 13.53 7.18 20.95
N SER A 233 14.30 7.98 20.22
CA SER A 233 13.98 8.42 18.86
C SER A 233 14.34 7.34 17.85
N GLY A 234 13.39 6.43 17.62
CA GLY A 234 13.23 5.93 16.26
C GLY A 234 12.78 7.07 15.33
N VAL A 235 12.90 6.84 14.04
CA VAL A 235 13.41 7.86 13.13
C VAL A 235 12.36 8.32 12.10
N TYR A 236 12.18 9.63 11.89
CA TYR A 236 11.19 10.21 10.96
C TYR A 236 11.65 11.54 10.35
N TRP A 237 11.62 11.73 9.02
CA TRP A 237 11.79 13.06 8.41
C TRP A 237 10.71 13.35 7.36
N GLN A 238 10.71 14.58 6.83
CA GLN A 238 10.92 14.75 5.38
C GLN A 238 12.04 15.77 5.11
N VAL A 239 12.82 15.57 4.05
CA VAL A 239 13.58 16.66 3.40
C VAL A 239 13.25 16.61 1.91
N ILE A 240 12.57 17.65 1.46
CA ILE A 240 12.39 18.00 0.05
C ILE A 240 13.54 18.98 -0.29
N PRO A 241 14.14 18.93 -1.49
CA PRO A 241 15.19 19.85 -1.92
C PRO A 241 14.77 21.33 -1.89
#